data_AF-A0A945FM11-F1
#
_entry.id   AF-A0A945FM11-F1
#
_cell.length_a   1.000
_cell.length_b   1.000
_cell.length_c   1.000
_cell.angle_alpha   90.00
_cell.angle_beta   90.00
_cell.angle_gamma   90.00
#
_symmetry.space_group_name_H-M   'P 1'
#
loop_
_entity.id
_entity.type
_entity.pdbx_description
1 polymer ?
#
loop_
_entity_poly.entity_id
_entity_poly.type
_entity_poly.pdbx_seq_one_letter_code
_entity_poly.pdbx_strand_id
1 'polypeptide(L)'
;MQRCPACNARLIERLICSRCRADLTALIGSEQAAQQWYIKAVEYYLSADIEQCITANAISLSLHKTGLAQIFRDFIIQQQCGEILDLLAQRKLQTAKCNLYKLRFLLPYSKQLQHLNAFSDYLLIMKCESSPT
;
A
#
# COMPACT_ATOMS: atom_id res chain seq x y z
N MET A 1 -17.87 1.75 -21.84
CA MET A 1 -17.46 1.51 -23.24
C MET A 1 -15.99 1.93 -23.38
N GLN A 2 -15.05 0.98 -23.47
CA GLN A 2 -13.62 1.29 -23.52
C GLN A 2 -13.22 1.92 -24.86
N ARG A 3 -12.26 2.84 -24.82
CA ARG A 3 -11.71 3.53 -26.00
C ARG A 3 -10.22 3.33 -26.08
N CYS A 4 -9.69 3.27 -27.29
CA CYS A 4 -8.25 3.18 -27.54
C CYS A 4 -7.56 4.46 -27.04
N PRO A 5 -6.55 4.37 -26.15
CA PRO A 5 -5.86 5.55 -25.63
C PRO A 5 -5.05 6.30 -26.69
N ALA A 6 -4.60 5.62 -27.75
CA ALA A 6 -3.79 6.21 -28.81
C ALA A 6 -4.60 7.02 -29.84
N CYS A 7 -5.81 6.59 -30.19
CA CYS A 7 -6.60 7.21 -31.28
C CYS A 7 -8.08 7.48 -30.94
N ASN A 8 -8.47 7.22 -29.69
CA ASN A 8 -9.80 7.42 -29.14
C ASN A 8 -10.95 6.67 -29.87
N ALA A 9 -10.61 5.69 -30.71
CA ALA A 9 -11.58 4.80 -31.35
C ALA A 9 -12.25 3.89 -30.30
N ARG A 10 -13.53 3.57 -30.48
CA ARG A 10 -14.23 2.60 -29.64
C ARG A 10 -13.59 1.22 -29.82
N LEU A 11 -13.28 0.55 -28.71
CA LEU A 11 -12.80 -0.83 -28.74
C LEU A 11 -14.00 -1.76 -28.74
N ILE A 12 -14.03 -2.69 -29.71
CA ILE A 12 -15.06 -3.73 -29.83
C ILE A 12 -14.37 -5.04 -29.46
N GLU A 13 -14.26 -5.33 -28.16
CA GLU A 13 -13.72 -6.56 -27.51
C GLU A 13 -12.32 -7.02 -27.93
N ARG A 14 -11.73 -6.44 -28.97
CA ARG A 14 -10.41 -6.75 -29.52
C ARG A 14 -9.37 -5.92 -28.77
N LEU A 15 -8.32 -6.60 -28.34
CA LEU A 15 -7.14 -6.00 -27.73
C LEU A 15 -6.30 -5.20 -28.74
N ILE A 16 -6.43 -5.51 -30.04
CA ILE A 16 -5.83 -4.72 -31.12
C ILE A 16 -6.85 -3.70 -31.63
N CYS A 17 -6.47 -2.43 -31.61
CA CYS A 17 -7.33 -1.35 -32.10
C CYS A 17 -7.55 -1.45 -33.62
N SER A 18 -8.81 -1.48 -34.06
CA SER A 18 -9.15 -1.58 -35.49
C SER A 18 -8.70 -0.36 -36.32
N ARG A 19 -8.60 0.82 -35.69
CA ARG A 19 -8.24 2.08 -36.36
C ARG A 19 -6.73 2.29 -36.45
N CYS A 20 -6.03 2.23 -35.32
CA CYS A 20 -4.59 2.54 -35.25
C CYS A 20 -3.69 1.31 -35.14
N ARG A 21 -4.26 0.10 -35.07
CA ARG A 21 -3.54 -1.18 -34.93
C ARG A 21 -2.68 -1.30 -33.67
N ALA A 22 -2.76 -0.37 -32.72
CA ALA A 22 -2.11 -0.49 -31.43
C ALA A 22 -2.58 -1.77 -30.71
N ASP A 23 -1.62 -2.57 -30.27
CA ASP A 23 -1.85 -3.72 -29.41
C ASP A 23 -1.95 -3.26 -27.95
N LEU A 24 -3.12 -3.43 -27.35
CA LEU A 24 -3.45 -3.03 -25.99
C LEU A 24 -3.43 -4.20 -25.02
N THR A 25 -2.98 -5.39 -25.43
CA THR A 25 -2.98 -6.61 -24.62
C THR A 25 -2.28 -6.40 -23.28
N ALA A 26 -1.06 -5.86 -23.31
CA ALA A 26 -0.28 -5.60 -22.09
C ALA A 26 -0.94 -4.54 -21.19
N LEU A 27 -1.50 -3.48 -21.78
CA LEU A 27 -2.16 -2.40 -21.04
C LEU A 27 -3.43 -2.88 -20.34
N ILE A 28 -4.33 -3.54 -21.08
CA ILE A 28 -5.58 -4.05 -20.52
C ILE A 28 -5.27 -5.16 -19.49
N GLY A 29 -4.28 -6.01 -19.78
CA GLY A 29 -3.80 -7.03 -18.86
C GLY A 29 -3.27 -6.44 -17.55
N SER A 30 -2.49 -5.36 -17.59
CA SER A 30 -1.97 -4.71 -16.38
C SER A 30 -3.08 -4.06 -15.56
N GLU A 31 -4.08 -3.45 -16.20
CA GLU A 31 -5.25 -2.89 -15.51
C GLU A 31 -6.07 -3.98 -14.79
N GLN A 32 -6.33 -5.11 -15.45
CA GLN A 32 -7.05 -6.24 -14.87
C GLN A 32 -6.27 -6.88 -13.72
N ALA A 33 -4.96 -7.09 -13.90
CA ALA A 33 -4.09 -7.60 -12.84
C ALA A 33 -4.05 -6.64 -11.64
N ALA A 34 -3.98 -5.33 -11.87
CA ALA A 34 -4.04 -4.34 -10.79
C ALA A 34 -5.33 -4.45 -9.98
N GLN A 35 -6.48 -4.65 -10.65
CA GLN A 35 -7.76 -4.84 -9.97
C GLN A 35 -7.78 -6.14 -9.15
N GLN A 36 -7.27 -7.24 -9.68
CA GLN A 36 -7.19 -8.51 -8.94
C GLN A 36 -6.31 -8.40 -7.69
N TRP A 37 -5.17 -7.72 -7.79
CA TRP A 37 -4.30 -7.45 -6.64
C TRP A 37 -4.96 -6.53 -5.61
N TYR A 38 -5.73 -5.54 -6.05
CA TYR A 38 -6.51 -4.69 -5.14
C TYR A 38 -7.56 -5.50 -4.37
N ILE A 39 -8.30 -6.38 -5.04
CA ILE A 39 -9.28 -7.27 -4.39
C ILE A 39 -8.59 -8.12 -3.32
N LYS A 40 -7.46 -8.75 -3.65
CA LYS A 40 -6.66 -9.52 -2.67
C LYS A 40 -6.21 -8.66 -1.49
N ALA A 41 -5.80 -7.41 -1.72
CA ALA A 41 -5.41 -6.51 -0.65
C ALA A 41 -6.56 -6.27 0.35
N VAL A 42 -7.78 -6.12 -0.16
CA VAL A 42 -8.98 -5.99 0.68
C VAL A 42 -9.27 -7.29 1.42
N GLU A 43 -9.17 -8.45 0.76
CA GLU A 43 -9.34 -9.76 1.41
C GLU A 43 -8.34 -9.98 2.56
N TYR A 44 -7.06 -9.68 2.34
CA TYR A 44 -6.03 -9.75 3.36
C TYR A 44 -6.29 -8.79 4.52
N TYR A 45 -6.80 -7.59 4.24
CA TYR A 45 -7.19 -6.66 5.28
C TYR A 45 -8.31 -7.23 6.16
N LEU A 46 -9.34 -7.80 5.54
CA LEU A 46 -10.47 -8.42 6.24
C LEU A 46 -10.06 -9.64 7.06
N SER A 47 -9.01 -10.36 6.64
CA SER A 47 -8.43 -11.48 7.41
C SER A 47 -7.39 -11.05 8.44
N ALA A 48 -7.22 -9.74 8.68
CA ALA A 48 -6.21 -9.15 9.56
C ALA A 48 -4.74 -9.47 9.19
N ASP A 49 -4.47 -9.84 7.94
CA ASP A 49 -3.11 -10.01 7.41
C ASP A 49 -2.61 -8.70 6.80
N ILE A 50 -2.19 -7.78 7.67
CA ILE A 50 -1.79 -6.43 7.27
C ILE A 50 -0.55 -6.41 6.37
N GLU A 51 0.40 -7.33 6.56
CA GLU A 51 1.63 -7.35 5.76
C GLU A 51 1.34 -7.77 4.31
N GLN A 52 0.50 -8.80 4.11
CA GLN A 52 0.06 -9.18 2.78
C GLN A 52 -0.87 -8.15 2.16
N CYS A 53 -1.74 -7.52 2.95
CA CYS A 53 -2.58 -6.42 2.50
C CYS A 53 -1.74 -5.28 1.88
N ILE A 54 -0.71 -4.82 2.59
CA ILE A 54 0.18 -3.73 2.13
C ILE A 54 0.91 -4.13 0.86
N THR A 55 1.42 -5.36 0.80
CA THR A 55 2.15 -5.89 -0.35
C THR A 55 1.25 -5.97 -1.58
N ALA A 56 0.06 -6.55 -1.44
CA ALA A 56 -0.92 -6.66 -2.52
C ALA A 56 -1.37 -5.28 -3.03
N ASN A 57 -1.61 -4.32 -2.14
CA ASN A 57 -1.99 -2.97 -2.52
C ASN A 57 -0.84 -2.24 -3.25
N ALA A 58 0.40 -2.43 -2.82
CA ALA A 58 1.58 -1.88 -3.50
C ALA A 58 1.73 -2.46 -4.92
N ILE A 59 1.48 -3.75 -5.12
CA ILE A 59 1.49 -4.39 -6.44
C ILE A 59 0.37 -3.84 -7.32
N SER A 60 -0.84 -3.68 -6.79
CA SER A 60 -1.94 -3.05 -7.53
C SER A 60 -1.55 -1.65 -8.04
N LEU A 61 -1.03 -0.81 -7.15
CA LEU A 61 -0.63 0.56 -7.47
C LEU A 61 0.56 0.66 -8.43
N SER A 62 1.45 -0.33 -8.47
CA SER A 62 2.57 -0.36 -9.42
C SER A 62 2.10 -0.74 -10.83
N LEU A 63 1.09 -1.60 -10.95
CA LEU A 63 0.47 -2.00 -12.21
C LEU A 63 -0.46 -0.93 -12.77
N HIS A 64 -1.31 -0.34 -11.92
CA HIS A 64 -2.20 0.75 -12.29
C HIS A 64 -2.59 1.59 -11.07
N LYS A 65 -2.25 2.88 -11.10
CA LYS A 65 -2.58 3.83 -10.02
C LYS A 65 -4.05 4.21 -10.06
N THR A 66 -4.91 3.38 -9.47
CA THR A 66 -6.33 3.71 -9.31
C THR A 66 -6.56 4.57 -8.08
N GLY A 67 -7.56 5.47 -8.15
CA GLY A 67 -7.92 6.31 -6.99
C GLY A 67 -8.35 5.48 -5.78
N LEU A 68 -9.05 4.36 -5.99
CA LEU A 68 -9.48 3.47 -4.91
C LEU A 68 -8.29 2.84 -4.17
N ALA A 69 -7.28 2.34 -4.88
CA ALA A 69 -6.10 1.76 -4.26
C ALA A 69 -5.26 2.79 -3.48
N GLN A 70 -5.24 4.05 -3.94
CA GLN A 70 -4.60 5.16 -3.23
C GLN A 70 -5.35 5.51 -1.93
N ILE A 71 -6.66 5.72 -2.02
CA ILE A 71 -7.51 5.97 -0.84
C ILE A 71 -7.39 4.83 0.16
N PHE A 72 -7.37 3.59 -0.32
CA PHE A 72 -7.22 2.42 0.55
C PHE A 72 -5.85 2.37 1.23
N ARG A 73 -4.76 2.72 0.53
CA ARG A 73 -3.43 2.86 1.15
C ARG A 73 -3.47 3.88 2.29
N ASP A 74 -4.07 5.03 2.03
CA ASP A 74 -4.08 6.14 2.98
C ASP A 74 -4.96 5.80 4.21
N PHE A 75 -6.04 5.05 3.99
CA PHE A 75 -6.84 4.45 5.06
C PHE A 75 -6.03 3.48 5.93
N ILE A 76 -5.27 2.55 5.32
CA ILE A 76 -4.41 1.62 6.06
C ILE A 76 -3.37 2.38 6.89
N ILE A 77 -2.75 3.41 6.31
CA ILE A 77 -1.79 4.27 7.01
C ILE A 77 -2.43 4.88 8.27
N GLN A 78 -3.63 5.45 8.14
CA GLN A 78 -4.30 6.09 9.26
C GLN A 78 -4.62 5.10 10.39
N GLN A 79 -5.14 3.91 10.05
CA GLN A 79 -5.43 2.86 11.03
C GLN A 79 -4.17 2.42 11.78
N GLN A 80 -3.11 2.13 11.03
CA GLN A 80 -1.86 1.63 11.59
C GLN A 80 -1.12 2.68 12.43
N CYS A 81 -1.19 3.96 12.06
CA CYS A 81 -0.70 5.04 12.92
C CYS A 81 -1.36 5.02 14.31
N GLY A 82 -2.68 4.78 14.39
CA GLY A 82 -3.40 4.67 15.65
C GLY A 82 -2.89 3.52 16.50
N GLU A 83 -2.79 2.31 15.92
CA GLU A 83 -2.28 1.13 16.62
C GLU A 83 -0.85 1.31 17.15
N ILE A 84 0.03 1.94 16.35
CA ILE A 84 1.40 2.24 16.79
C ILE A 84 1.39 3.23 17.95
N LEU A 85 0.58 4.29 17.90
CA LEU A 85 0.47 5.25 18.99
C LEU A 85 0.01 4.58 20.28
N ASP A 86 -0.97 3.67 20.21
CA ASP A 86 -1.45 2.92 21.37
C ASP A 86 -0.35 2.02 21.98
N LEU A 87 0.43 1.34 21.13
CA LEU A 87 1.56 0.54 21.59
C LEU A 87 2.64 1.38 22.27
N LEU A 88 2.95 2.56 21.70
CA LEU A 88 3.91 3.49 22.28
C LEU A 88 3.42 4.06 23.62
N ALA A 89 2.14 4.42 23.72
CA ALA A 89 1.51 4.89 24.97
C ALA A 89 1.58 3.82 26.07
N GLN A 90 1.41 2.55 25.70
CA GLN A 90 1.55 1.40 26.60
C GLN A 90 3.02 0.99 26.88
N ARG A 91 4.00 1.77 26.42
CA ARG A 91 5.45 1.47 26.51
C ARG A 91 5.86 0.14 25.89
N LYS A 92 5.06 -0.41 24.96
CA LYS A 92 5.36 -1.64 24.21
C LYS A 92 6.27 -1.34 23.02
N LEU A 93 7.45 -0.77 23.30
CA LEU A 93 8.36 -0.20 22.29
C LEU A 93 8.84 -1.21 21.25
N GLN A 94 9.17 -2.44 21.67
CA GLN A 94 9.63 -3.48 20.76
C GLN A 94 8.54 -3.94 19.80
N THR A 95 7.30 -4.09 20.30
CA THR A 95 6.14 -4.44 19.48
C THR A 95 5.82 -3.31 18.50
N ALA A 96 5.84 -2.05 18.94
CA ALA A 96 5.66 -0.89 18.07
C ALA A 96 6.70 -0.88 16.93
N LYS A 97 7.98 -1.13 17.25
CA LYS A 97 9.05 -1.17 16.25
C LYS A 97 8.90 -2.33 15.27
N CYS A 98 8.54 -3.52 15.76
CA CYS A 98 8.26 -4.68 14.91
C CYS A 98 7.11 -4.39 13.93
N ASN A 99 6.03 -3.77 14.41
CA ASN A 99 4.91 -3.39 13.56
C ASN A 99 5.33 -2.33 12.53
N LEU A 100 6.06 -1.28 12.94
CA LEU A 100 6.59 -0.27 12.01
C LEU A 100 7.47 -0.86 10.91
N TYR A 101 8.24 -1.92 11.19
CA TYR A 101 9.01 -2.64 10.18
C TYR A 101 8.12 -3.32 9.13
N LYS A 102 7.00 -3.94 9.55
CA LYS A 102 6.02 -4.51 8.62
C LYS A 102 5.40 -3.44 7.72
N LEU A 103 5.26 -2.22 8.23
CA LEU A 103 4.73 -1.05 7.52
C LEU A 103 5.75 -0.35 6.63
N ARG A 104 6.97 -0.87 6.44
CA ARG A 104 8.05 -0.18 5.71
C ARG A 104 7.68 0.26 4.29
N PHE A 105 6.83 -0.49 3.60
CA PHE A 105 6.36 -0.13 2.25
C PHE A 105 5.39 1.05 2.24
N LEU A 106 4.81 1.41 3.39
CA LEU A 106 3.97 2.58 3.56
C LEU A 106 4.75 3.83 3.99
N LEU A 107 5.95 3.69 4.55
CA LEU A 107 6.76 4.82 5.05
C LEU A 107 6.97 5.93 4.01
N PRO A 108 7.29 5.65 2.74
CA PRO A 108 7.50 6.72 1.75
C PRO A 108 6.26 7.59 1.51
N TYR A 109 5.08 7.10 1.87
CA TYR A 109 3.80 7.74 1.59
C TYR A 109 3.21 8.47 2.81
N SER A 110 3.85 8.41 3.99
CA SER A 110 3.35 9.07 5.19
C SER A 110 4.46 9.65 6.06
N LYS A 111 4.49 10.98 6.16
CA LYS A 111 5.36 11.70 7.12
C LYS A 111 5.08 11.27 8.55
N GLN A 112 3.82 11.00 8.89
CA GLN A 112 3.45 10.57 10.24
C GLN A 112 4.08 9.23 10.58
N LEU A 113 4.01 8.23 9.69
CA LEU A 113 4.68 6.94 9.92
C LEU A 113 6.20 7.09 9.99
N GLN A 114 6.80 7.97 9.18
CA GLN A 114 8.24 8.27 9.27
C GLN A 114 8.61 8.86 10.64
N HIS A 115 7.82 9.82 11.14
CA HIS A 115 8.04 10.41 12.46
C HIS A 115 7.84 9.36 13.58
N LEU A 116 6.82 8.51 13.49
CA LEU A 116 6.60 7.43 14.46
C LEU A 116 7.77 6.44 14.46
N ASN A 117 8.31 6.11 13.28
CA ASN A 117 9.47 5.24 13.17
C ASN A 117 10.71 5.84 13.84
N ALA A 118 11.03 7.11 13.53
CA ALA A 118 12.16 7.82 14.12
C ALA A 118 11.99 8.02 15.64
N PHE A 119 10.77 8.36 16.09
CA PHE A 119 10.46 8.52 17.51
C PHE A 119 10.57 7.20 18.28
N SER A 120 10.12 6.09 17.68
CA SER A 120 10.29 4.77 18.27
C SER A 120 11.78 4.40 18.42
N ASP A 121 12.62 4.77 17.46
CA ASP A 121 14.08 4.55 17.56
C ASP A 121 14.69 5.34 18.72
N TYR A 122 14.34 6.62 18.83
CA TYR A 122 14.77 7.47 19.94
C TYR A 122 14.37 6.90 21.31
N LEU A 123 13.11 6.45 21.46
CA LEU A 123 12.62 5.88 22.72
C LEU A 123 13.34 4.57 23.10
N LEU A 124 13.72 3.75 22.11
CA LEU A 124 14.47 2.52 22.35
C LEU A 124 15.90 2.82 22.84
N ILE A 125 16.58 3.80 22.25
CA ILE A 125 17.92 4.24 22.68
C ILE A 125 17.87 4.76 24.12
N MET A 126 16.92 5.67 24.41
CA MET A 126 16.73 6.23 25.76
C MET A 126 16.45 5.17 26.83
N LYS A 127 15.74 4.09 26.48
CA LYS A 127 15.50 2.97 27.41
C LYS A 127 16.80 2.21 27.73
N CYS A 128 17.69 2.02 26.77
CA CYS A 128 18.97 1.36 26.98
C CYS A 128 19.93 2.17 27.88
N GLU A 129 19.86 3.51 27.81
CA GLU A 129 20.67 4.40 28.66
C GLU A 129 20.18 4.48 30.10
N SER A 130 18.91 4.12 30.37
CA SER A 130 18.25 4.25 31.67
C SER A 130 18.08 2.94 32.44
N SER A 131 18.72 1.85 32.03
CA SER A 131 18.87 0.62 32.82
C SER A 131 20.22 0.60 33.54
N PRO A 132 20.30 0.98 34.83
CA PRO A 132 21.51 0.81 35.62
C PRO A 132 21.65 -0.66 36.04
N THR A 133 22.88 -1.16 35.99
CA THR A 133 23.38 -2.28 36.80
C THR A 133 23.10 -2.08 38.28
#